data_AF-A0A1X7GTH8-F1
#
_entry.id   AF-A0A1X7GTH8-F1
#
_cell.length_a   1.000
_cell.length_b   1.000
_cell.length_c   1.000
_cell.angle_alpha   90.00
_cell.angle_beta   90.00
_cell.angle_gamma   90.00
#
_symmetry.space_group_name_H-M   'P 1'
#
loop_
_entity.id
_entity.type
_entity.pdbx_description
1 polymer ?
#
loop_
_entity_poly.entity_id
_entity_poly.type
_entity_poly.pdbx_seq_one_letter_code
_entity_poly.pdbx_strand_id
1 'polypeptide(L)'
;MRLGVVTGILYCVQFSRELGDDEVGRIAGMVLERPLYDLTAEEQYTAVEAALAEDVWDQDLSWQPHGEPAVRDFLRRLLARLDTARPWREPPLRALGFDRWEEYRHGTLLARVRLHAPSQDRLHARLRTVPGDPDGLRGVVLRLRSGDEVALIAPPLPDGYEAHLRALPPHRPAAELLEAFLTHTECEPERVTPARSARG
;
A
#
# COMPACT_ATOMS: atom_id res chain seq x y z
N MET A 1 9.36 6.56 -11.90
CA MET A 1 9.90 7.47 -10.87
C MET A 1 9.27 7.11 -9.54
N ARG A 2 9.98 6.35 -8.69
CA ARG A 2 9.64 6.24 -7.27
C ARG A 2 10.10 7.56 -6.63
N LEU A 3 9.17 8.39 -6.16
CA LEU A 3 9.52 9.39 -5.16
C LEU A 3 10.28 8.64 -4.05
N GLY A 4 11.51 9.08 -3.73
CA GLY A 4 12.36 8.35 -2.79
C GLY A 4 11.64 8.16 -1.45
N VAL A 5 11.82 7.01 -0.80
CA VAL A 5 11.19 6.71 0.50
C VAL A 5 11.38 7.86 1.49
N VAL A 6 12.57 8.45 1.52
CA VAL A 6 12.88 9.66 2.31
C VAL A 6 11.96 10.82 1.96
N THR A 7 11.81 11.18 0.68
CA THR A 7 10.88 12.24 0.26
C THR A 7 9.45 11.97 0.73
N GLY A 8 8.99 10.71 0.62
CA GLY A 8 7.67 10.31 1.11
C GLY A 8 7.53 10.48 2.63
N ILE A 9 8.54 10.07 3.40
CA ILE A 9 8.60 10.28 4.85
C ILE A 9 8.57 11.78 5.19
N LEU A 10 9.39 12.59 4.52
CA LEU A 10 9.48 14.02 4.75
C LEU A 10 8.16 14.73 4.45
N TYR A 11 7.44 14.28 3.41
CA TYR A 11 6.14 14.83 3.08
C TYR A 11 5.13 14.60 4.21
N CYS A 12 5.24 13.48 4.93
CA CYS A 12 4.40 13.19 6.08
C CYS A 12 4.70 14.05 7.31
N VAL A 13 5.88 14.68 7.40
CA VAL A 13 6.30 15.53 8.53
C VAL A 13 6.48 17.00 8.14
N GLN A 14 6.18 17.40 6.90
CA GLN A 14 6.43 18.76 6.40
C GLN A 14 5.68 19.87 7.17
N PHE A 15 4.60 19.52 7.86
CA PHE A 15 3.81 20.43 8.70
C PHE A 15 4.12 20.29 10.19
N SER A 16 5.00 19.37 10.56
CA SER A 16 5.47 19.22 11.93
C SER A 16 6.40 20.38 12.27
N ARG A 17 6.22 20.96 13.46
CA ARG A 17 7.11 22.04 13.92
C ARG A 17 8.49 21.51 14.30
N GLU A 18 8.51 20.31 14.87
CA GLU A 18 9.70 19.65 15.38
C GLU A 18 9.68 18.17 14.98
N LEU A 19 10.85 17.62 14.69
CA LEU A 19 11.03 16.21 14.39
C LEU A 19 11.37 15.43 15.67
N GLY A 20 10.51 15.53 16.68
CA GLY A 20 10.68 14.90 17.99
C GLY A 20 10.35 13.40 18.00
N ASP A 21 10.44 12.78 19.17
CA ASP A 21 10.20 11.33 19.34
C ASP A 21 8.76 10.92 18.99
N ASP A 22 7.80 11.83 19.16
CA ASP A 22 6.41 11.62 18.74
C ASP A 22 6.28 11.42 17.23
N GLU A 23 7.00 12.23 16.45
CA GLU A 23 7.03 12.08 14.99
C GLU A 23 7.77 10.81 14.57
N VAL A 24 8.84 10.46 15.27
CA VAL A 24 9.56 9.20 15.05
C VAL A 24 8.63 8.01 15.29
N GLY A 25 7.89 8.01 16.40
CA GLY A 25 6.93 6.97 16.73
C GLY A 25 5.80 6.86 15.70
N ARG A 26 5.24 8.00 15.28
CA ARG A 26 4.18 8.06 14.27
C ARG A 26 4.65 7.52 12.91
N ILE A 27 5.82 7.96 12.44
CA ILE A 27 6.37 7.52 11.15
C ILE A 27 6.82 6.05 11.22
N ALA A 28 7.39 5.59 12.34
CA ALA A 28 7.71 4.17 12.52
C ALA A 28 6.45 3.30 12.43
N GLY A 29 5.35 3.70 13.09
CA GLY A 29 4.06 3.02 12.98
C GLY A 29 3.55 2.99 11.53
N MET A 30 3.67 4.11 10.82
CA MET A 30 3.32 4.18 9.39
C MET A 30 4.19 3.23 8.54
N VAL A 31 5.52 3.21 8.71
CA VAL A 31 6.42 2.32 7.95
C VAL A 31 6.06 0.85 8.14
N LEU A 32 5.72 0.45 9.37
CA LEU A 32 5.42 -0.94 9.73
C LEU A 32 4.00 -1.38 9.35
N GLU A 33 3.01 -0.52 9.55
CA GLU A 33 1.60 -0.90 9.39
C GLU A 33 1.00 -0.40 8.07
N ARG A 34 1.55 0.68 7.51
CA ARG A 34 1.02 1.38 6.33
C ARG A 34 2.16 1.81 5.39
N PRO A 35 2.88 0.83 4.80
CA PRO A 35 4.09 1.13 4.05
C PRO A 35 3.90 2.14 2.93
N LEU A 36 4.90 3.01 2.77
CA LEU A 36 4.95 3.93 1.64
C LEU A 36 5.17 3.15 0.35
N TYR A 37 4.38 3.49 -0.67
CA TYR A 37 4.50 2.95 -2.02
C TYR A 37 4.46 1.41 -2.11
N ASP A 38 3.76 0.75 -1.17
CA ASP A 38 3.61 -0.71 -1.10
C ASP A 38 4.90 -1.49 -0.86
N LEU A 39 5.95 -0.81 -0.39
CA LEU A 39 7.21 -1.41 -0.02
C LEU A 39 7.08 -2.25 1.25
N THR A 40 8.03 -3.14 1.49
CA THR A 40 8.21 -3.82 2.77
C THR A 40 8.85 -2.89 3.80
N ALA A 41 8.82 -3.29 5.08
CA ALA A 41 9.56 -2.59 6.13
C ALA A 41 11.07 -2.63 5.84
N GLU A 42 11.57 -3.79 5.39
CA GLU A 42 12.95 -4.00 4.94
C GLU A 42 13.35 -3.07 3.78
N GLU A 43 12.53 -2.95 2.74
CA GLU A 43 12.84 -2.08 1.60
C GLU A 43 12.85 -0.59 2.00
N GLN A 44 11.92 -0.17 2.87
CA GLN A 44 11.91 1.21 3.37
C GLN A 44 13.11 1.48 4.30
N TYR A 45 13.41 0.55 5.19
CA TYR A 45 14.57 0.63 6.09
C TYR A 45 15.88 0.74 5.28
N THR A 46 16.06 -0.14 4.29
CA THR A 46 17.24 -0.14 3.40
C THR A 46 17.34 1.18 2.61
N ALA A 47 16.21 1.71 2.14
CA ALA A 47 16.20 2.99 1.44
C ALA A 47 16.59 4.18 2.33
N VAL A 48 16.18 4.17 3.61
CA VAL A 48 16.57 5.18 4.59
C VAL A 48 18.04 5.03 4.98
N GLU A 49 18.55 3.80 5.16
CA GLU A 49 19.98 3.54 5.38
C GLU A 49 20.83 4.03 4.22
N ALA A 50 20.43 3.72 2.98
CA ALA A 50 21.15 4.15 1.78
C ALA A 50 21.23 5.69 1.70
N ALA A 51 20.12 6.38 1.96
CA ALA A 51 20.10 7.84 1.97
C ALA A 51 20.99 8.42 3.09
N LEU A 52 21.02 7.82 4.28
CA LEU A 52 21.87 8.28 5.37
C LEU A 52 23.37 8.04 5.12
N ALA A 53 23.72 7.07 4.29
CA ALA A 53 25.10 6.78 3.90
C ALA A 53 25.67 7.79 2.89
N GLU A 54 24.83 8.59 2.25
CA GLU A 54 25.27 9.67 1.37
C GLU A 54 25.89 10.82 2.19
N ASP A 55 27.10 11.23 1.82
CA ASP A 55 27.81 12.35 2.48
C ASP A 55 27.10 13.69 2.22
N VAL A 56 26.55 13.86 1.02
CA VAL A 56 25.82 15.07 0.58
C VAL A 56 24.52 14.63 -0.07
N TRP A 57 23.41 15.28 0.29
CA TRP A 57 22.12 15.04 -0.36
C TRP A 57 21.93 16.02 -1.51
N ASP A 58 21.81 15.51 -2.73
CA ASP A 58 21.44 16.30 -3.90
C ASP A 58 19.93 16.64 -3.95
N GLN A 59 19.13 16.11 -3.00
CA GLN A 59 17.70 16.36 -2.92
C GLN A 59 17.41 17.78 -2.42
N ASP A 60 16.57 18.49 -3.17
CA ASP A 60 16.02 19.76 -2.70
C ASP A 60 15.10 19.54 -1.48
N LEU A 61 15.53 20.09 -0.35
CA LEU A 61 14.82 20.06 0.92
C LEU A 61 14.12 21.39 1.24
N SER A 62 14.18 22.39 0.35
CA SER A 62 13.69 23.76 0.63
C SER A 62 12.18 23.88 0.79
N TRP A 63 11.42 22.87 0.36
CA TRP A 63 9.96 22.81 0.45
C TRP A 63 9.43 22.46 1.85
N GLN A 64 10.30 22.05 2.78
CA GLN A 64 9.94 21.68 4.15
C GLN A 64 10.76 22.51 5.18
N PRO A 65 10.29 22.65 6.43
CA PRO A 65 10.81 23.67 7.35
C PRO A 65 12.09 23.28 8.10
N HIS A 66 12.57 22.04 7.97
CA HIS A 66 13.69 21.50 8.73
C HIS A 66 15.01 21.52 7.94
N GLY A 67 16.12 21.88 8.59
CA GLY A 67 17.44 21.76 7.95
C GLY A 67 17.87 20.30 7.79
N GLU A 68 18.78 20.04 6.85
CA GLU A 68 19.36 18.71 6.63
C GLU A 68 19.89 18.02 7.91
N PRO A 69 20.59 18.71 8.84
CA PRO A 69 21.05 18.06 10.07
C PRO A 69 19.90 17.49 10.92
N ALA A 70 18.79 18.22 11.03
CA ALA A 70 17.61 17.80 11.79
C ALA A 70 16.92 16.61 11.11
N VAL A 71 16.85 16.63 9.77
CA VAL A 71 16.29 15.53 8.99
C VAL A 71 17.15 14.25 9.13
N ARG A 72 18.47 14.34 9.02
CA ARG A 72 19.37 13.19 9.21
C ARG A 72 19.25 12.60 10.61
N ASP A 73 19.22 13.45 11.63
CA ASP A 73 19.00 13.00 13.01
C ASP A 73 17.66 12.27 13.18
N PHE A 74 16.59 12.84 12.64
CA PHE A 74 15.27 12.21 12.64
C PHE A 74 15.27 10.83 11.97
N LEU A 75 15.89 10.69 10.79
CA LEU A 75 15.97 9.41 10.10
C LEU A 75 16.80 8.37 10.87
N ARG A 76 17.88 8.78 11.55
CA ARG A 76 18.66 7.87 12.40
C ARG A 76 17.83 7.37 13.58
N ARG A 77 17.08 8.25 14.24
CA ARG A 77 16.15 7.88 15.32
C ARG A 77 15.02 6.99 14.81
N LEU A 78 14.53 7.23 13.59
CA LEU A 78 13.58 6.35 12.92
C LEU A 78 14.16 4.94 12.71
N LEU A 79 15.37 4.80 12.16
CA LEU A 79 16.02 3.50 12.00
C LEU A 79 16.19 2.78 13.35
N ALA A 80 16.69 3.47 14.37
CA ALA A 80 16.82 2.91 15.71
C ALA A 80 15.47 2.43 16.27
N ARG A 81 14.40 3.21 16.06
CA ARG A 81 13.05 2.82 16.46
C ARG A 81 12.54 1.59 15.69
N LEU A 82 12.84 1.50 14.40
CA LEU A 82 12.52 0.31 13.59
C LEU A 82 13.31 -0.90 14.07
N ASP A 83 14.60 -0.78 14.38
CA ASP A 83 15.43 -1.88 14.90
C ASP A 83 14.88 -2.47 16.20
N THR A 84 14.41 -1.62 17.12
CA THR A 84 13.77 -2.11 18.36
C THR A 84 12.48 -2.89 18.12
N ALA A 85 11.85 -2.74 16.94
CA ALA A 85 10.63 -3.42 16.56
C ALA A 85 10.87 -4.73 15.80
N ARG A 86 12.13 -5.15 15.61
CA ARG A 86 12.45 -6.42 14.94
C ARG A 86 12.05 -7.63 15.81
N PRO A 87 11.62 -8.76 15.21
CA PRO A 87 11.37 -8.93 13.78
C PRO A 87 10.11 -8.19 13.31
N TRP A 88 10.19 -7.52 12.17
CA TRP A 88 9.03 -6.81 11.63
C TRP A 88 7.98 -7.80 11.14
N ARG A 89 6.73 -7.54 11.50
CA ARG A 89 5.59 -8.33 11.01
C ARG A 89 5.31 -7.92 9.57
N GLU A 90 4.93 -8.88 8.73
CA GLU A 90 4.44 -8.56 7.39
C GLU A 90 3.21 -7.63 7.48
N PRO A 91 3.08 -6.64 6.59
CA PRO A 91 1.92 -5.76 6.55
C PRO A 91 0.63 -6.58 6.31
N PRO A 92 -0.56 -6.07 6.70
CA PRO A 92 -1.82 -6.79 6.49
C PRO A 92 -2.07 -7.15 5.02
N LEU A 93 -1.63 -6.27 4.11
CA LEU A 93 -1.66 -6.48 2.67
C LEU A 93 -0.45 -5.81 2.00
N ARG A 94 -0.05 -6.34 0.84
CA ARG A 94 0.99 -5.77 -0.02
C ARG A 94 0.48 -5.72 -1.45
N ALA A 95 0.72 -4.61 -2.16
CA ALA A 95 0.45 -4.58 -3.59
C ALA A 95 1.50 -5.38 -4.36
N LEU A 96 1.07 -6.20 -5.30
CA LEU A 96 1.91 -6.88 -6.27
C LEU A 96 1.91 -6.10 -7.59
N GLY A 97 2.95 -6.33 -8.40
CA GLY A 97 3.03 -5.79 -9.75
C GLY A 97 1.96 -6.38 -10.69
N PHE A 98 1.92 -5.86 -11.92
CA PHE A 98 0.98 -6.30 -12.96
C PHE A 98 1.53 -7.42 -13.85
N ASP A 99 2.64 -8.07 -13.48
CA ASP A 99 3.30 -9.09 -14.32
C ASP A 99 2.36 -10.25 -14.69
N ARG A 100 1.39 -10.55 -13.83
CA ARG A 100 0.37 -11.60 -14.01
C ARG A 100 -1.04 -11.05 -14.26
N TRP A 101 -1.15 -9.81 -14.72
CA TRP A 101 -2.44 -9.11 -14.82
C TRP A 101 -3.48 -9.88 -15.63
N GLU A 102 -3.10 -10.42 -16.79
CA GLU A 102 -4.04 -11.14 -17.66
C GLU A 102 -4.65 -12.38 -16.98
N GLU A 103 -3.91 -13.06 -16.11
CA GLU A 103 -4.47 -14.15 -15.32
C GLU A 103 -5.55 -13.61 -14.39
N TYR A 104 -5.26 -12.53 -13.65
CA TYR A 104 -6.17 -11.94 -12.66
C TYR A 104 -7.43 -11.37 -13.29
N ARG A 105 -7.30 -10.74 -14.47
CA ARG A 105 -8.42 -10.21 -15.26
C ARG A 105 -9.46 -11.27 -15.56
N HIS A 106 -9.01 -12.49 -15.86
CA HIS A 106 -9.85 -13.64 -16.18
C HIS A 106 -10.08 -14.58 -14.99
N GLY A 107 -9.58 -14.24 -13.80
CA GLY A 107 -9.72 -15.04 -12.59
C GLY A 107 -11.16 -15.19 -12.10
N THR A 108 -11.38 -16.05 -11.11
CA THR A 108 -12.71 -16.29 -10.52
C THR A 108 -13.21 -15.02 -9.86
N LEU A 109 -14.41 -14.55 -10.23
CA LEU A 109 -15.08 -13.44 -9.57
C LEU A 109 -15.57 -13.87 -8.19
N LEU A 110 -15.05 -13.21 -7.15
CA LEU A 110 -15.41 -13.49 -5.75
C LEU A 110 -16.49 -12.55 -5.24
N ALA A 111 -16.39 -11.26 -5.58
CA ALA A 111 -17.32 -10.24 -5.12
C ALA A 111 -17.26 -8.97 -5.98
N ARG A 112 -18.27 -8.12 -5.79
CA ARG A 112 -18.27 -6.71 -6.17
C ARG A 112 -18.01 -5.89 -4.92
N VAL A 113 -17.12 -4.91 -5.03
CA VAL A 113 -16.68 -4.05 -3.93
C VAL A 113 -17.04 -2.62 -4.28
N ARG A 114 -17.88 -2.00 -3.47
CA ARG A 114 -18.17 -0.57 -3.53
C ARG A 114 -16.99 0.19 -2.95
N LEU A 115 -16.41 1.09 -3.73
CA LEU A 115 -15.35 2.00 -3.36
C LEU A 115 -15.94 3.36 -2.92
N HIS A 116 -15.17 4.12 -2.16
CA HIS A 116 -15.46 5.54 -1.93
C HIS A 116 -14.41 6.40 -2.65
N ALA A 117 -14.52 7.72 -2.53
CA ALA A 117 -13.53 8.63 -3.08
C ALA A 117 -12.12 8.27 -2.58
N PRO A 118 -11.05 8.41 -3.41
CA PRO A 118 -9.70 8.03 -3.01
C PRO A 118 -9.18 8.70 -1.74
N SER A 119 -9.68 9.90 -1.39
CA SER A 119 -9.34 10.59 -0.14
C SER A 119 -9.89 9.91 1.12
N GLN A 120 -10.90 9.05 0.96
CA GLN A 120 -11.61 8.36 2.05
C GLN A 120 -11.45 6.84 1.96
N ASP A 121 -10.97 6.31 0.83
CA ASP A 121 -10.87 4.88 0.58
C ASP A 121 -9.46 4.45 0.15
N ARG A 122 -8.79 3.72 1.04
CA ARG A 122 -7.43 3.23 0.80
C ARG A 122 -7.35 2.22 -0.34
N LEU A 123 -8.38 1.39 -0.53
CA LEU A 123 -8.41 0.42 -1.62
C LEU A 123 -8.49 1.16 -2.96
N HIS A 124 -9.33 2.18 -3.04
CA HIS A 124 -9.39 3.03 -4.23
C HIS A 124 -8.08 3.81 -4.44
N ALA A 125 -7.50 4.38 -3.39
CA ALA A 125 -6.23 5.09 -3.47
C ALA A 125 -5.06 4.23 -3.96
N ARG A 126 -5.17 2.90 -3.86
CA ARG A 126 -4.17 1.92 -4.35
C ARG A 126 -4.36 1.54 -5.81
N LEU A 127 -5.53 1.76 -6.40
CA LEU A 127 -5.75 1.44 -7.81
C LEU A 127 -4.80 2.24 -8.71
N ARG A 128 -4.22 1.58 -9.70
CA ARG A 128 -3.34 2.18 -10.72
C ARG A 128 -3.88 1.86 -12.11
N THR A 129 -3.59 2.73 -13.07
CA THR A 129 -3.81 2.38 -14.48
C THR A 129 -3.00 1.15 -14.81
N VAL A 130 -3.64 0.15 -15.41
CA VAL A 130 -2.95 -1.07 -15.82
C VAL A 130 -2.16 -0.78 -17.09
N PRO A 131 -0.83 -1.00 -17.10
CA PRO A 131 -0.02 -0.76 -18.29
C PRO A 131 -0.47 -1.64 -19.46
N GLY A 132 -0.71 -1.02 -20.62
CA GLY A 132 -1.06 -1.73 -21.85
C GLY A 132 -2.48 -2.27 -21.93
N ASP A 133 -3.34 -2.01 -20.93
CA ASP A 133 -4.74 -2.42 -20.97
C ASP A 133 -5.54 -1.53 -21.96
N PRO A 134 -6.20 -2.13 -22.97
CA PRO A 134 -6.89 -1.38 -24.01
C PRO A 134 -8.17 -0.69 -23.51
N ASP A 135 -8.75 -1.20 -22.43
CA ASP A 135 -10.00 -0.70 -21.86
C ASP A 135 -9.76 0.38 -20.80
N GLY A 136 -8.48 0.73 -20.54
CA GLY A 136 -8.10 1.72 -19.54
C GLY A 136 -8.42 1.30 -18.10
N LEU A 137 -8.51 -0.01 -17.85
CA LEU A 137 -8.85 -0.52 -16.52
C LEU A 137 -7.88 -0.04 -15.45
N ARG A 138 -8.42 0.10 -14.25
CA ARG A 138 -7.63 0.36 -13.06
C ARG A 138 -7.60 -0.89 -12.20
N GLY A 139 -6.41 -1.26 -11.76
CA GLY A 139 -6.18 -2.49 -11.01
C GLY A 139 -5.33 -2.27 -9.77
N VAL A 140 -5.46 -3.18 -8.82
CA VAL A 140 -4.39 -3.50 -7.87
C VAL A 140 -4.43 -4.99 -7.59
N VAL A 141 -3.29 -5.66 -7.66
CA VAL A 141 -3.14 -7.04 -7.18
C VAL A 141 -2.61 -6.94 -5.75
N LEU A 142 -3.21 -7.68 -4.83
CA LEU A 142 -2.91 -7.64 -3.41
C LEU A 142 -2.52 -9.05 -2.95
N ARG A 143 -1.43 -9.15 -2.21
CA ARG A 143 -1.13 -10.31 -1.36
C ARG A 143 -1.52 -9.98 0.07
N LEU A 144 -2.44 -10.74 0.64
CA LEU A 144 -2.87 -10.62 2.02
C LEU A 144 -1.87 -11.32 2.94
N ARG A 145 -1.81 -10.94 4.22
CA ARG A 145 -0.97 -11.60 5.23
C ARG A 145 -1.28 -13.10 5.39
N SER A 146 -2.50 -13.53 5.07
CA SER A 146 -2.87 -14.95 5.02
C SER A 146 -2.16 -15.73 3.90
N GLY A 147 -1.47 -15.03 2.98
CA GLY A 147 -0.79 -15.60 1.82
C GLY A 147 -1.59 -15.56 0.52
N ASP A 148 -2.88 -15.24 0.58
CA ASP A 148 -3.74 -15.23 -0.60
C ASP A 148 -3.51 -14.01 -1.48
N GLU A 149 -3.68 -14.22 -2.78
CA GLU A 149 -3.59 -13.18 -3.78
C GLU A 149 -4.96 -12.89 -4.38
N VAL A 150 -5.33 -11.61 -4.39
CA VAL A 150 -6.60 -11.12 -4.94
C VAL A 150 -6.34 -9.90 -5.81
N ALA A 151 -7.10 -9.74 -6.89
CA ALA A 151 -7.08 -8.55 -7.71
C ALA A 151 -8.37 -7.76 -7.52
N LEU A 152 -8.23 -6.45 -7.33
CA LEU A 152 -9.32 -5.50 -7.35
C LEU A 152 -9.28 -4.76 -8.69
N ILE A 153 -10.33 -4.88 -9.49
CA ILE A 153 -10.39 -4.40 -10.87
C ILE A 153 -11.56 -3.44 -11.01
N ALA A 154 -11.28 -2.19 -11.33
CA ALA A 154 -12.29 -1.15 -11.54
C ALA A 154 -12.25 -0.66 -13.00
N PRO A 155 -13.40 -0.23 -13.55
CA PRO A 155 -13.41 0.48 -14.83
C PRO A 155 -12.59 1.78 -14.77
N PRO A 156 -12.21 2.35 -15.92
CA PRO A 156 -11.72 3.73 -15.97
C PRO A 156 -12.77 4.68 -15.36
N LEU A 157 -12.32 5.72 -14.64
CA LEU A 157 -13.20 6.79 -14.15
C LEU A 157 -13.84 7.52 -15.36
N PRO A 158 -15.14 7.92 -15.34
CA PRO A 158 -15.87 8.49 -14.20
C PRO A 158 -17.11 7.70 -13.71
N ASP A 159 -17.47 6.58 -14.35
CA ASP A 159 -18.71 5.87 -14.07
C ASP A 159 -18.52 4.78 -13.01
N GLY A 160 -18.65 5.21 -11.76
CA GLY A 160 -18.90 4.32 -10.64
C GLY A 160 -17.69 4.00 -9.78
N TYR A 161 -18.00 3.76 -8.52
CA TYR A 161 -17.07 3.27 -7.52
C TYR A 161 -17.32 1.78 -7.29
N GLU A 162 -17.41 0.98 -8.35
CA GLU A 162 -17.56 -0.48 -8.21
C GLU A 162 -16.34 -1.17 -8.79
N ALA A 163 -15.74 -2.05 -8.00
CA ALA A 163 -14.64 -2.89 -8.43
C ALA A 163 -15.00 -4.37 -8.30
N HIS A 164 -14.45 -5.18 -9.19
CA HIS A 164 -14.52 -6.63 -9.13
C HIS A 164 -13.35 -7.17 -8.32
N LEU A 165 -13.64 -7.94 -7.28
CA LEU A 165 -12.65 -8.72 -6.54
C LEU A 165 -12.53 -10.09 -7.19
N ARG A 166 -11.34 -10.44 -7.66
CA ARG A 166 -11.03 -11.71 -8.33
C ARG A 166 -9.85 -12.42 -7.67
N ALA A 167 -9.78 -13.74 -7.84
CA ALA A 167 -8.63 -14.54 -7.44
C ALA A 167 -8.29 -15.61 -8.48
N LEU A 168 -7.05 -16.08 -8.43
CA LEU A 168 -6.56 -17.16 -9.29
C LEU A 168 -6.76 -18.52 -8.63
N PRO A 169 -7.17 -19.56 -9.38
CA PRO A 169 -7.16 -20.93 -8.87
C PRO A 169 -5.71 -21.49 -8.81
N PRO A 170 -5.41 -22.39 -7.86
CA PRO A 170 -6.26 -22.77 -6.74
C PRO A 170 -6.27 -21.65 -5.68
N HIS A 171 -7.44 -21.36 -5.16
CA HIS A 171 -7.63 -20.52 -3.98
C HIS A 171 -8.53 -21.26 -2.99
N ARG A 172 -8.45 -20.90 -1.71
CA ARG A 172 -9.37 -21.42 -0.69
C ARG A 172 -10.84 -21.05 -1.00
N PRO A 173 -11.82 -21.64 -0.30
CA PRO A 173 -13.23 -21.32 -0.54
C PRO A 173 -13.49 -19.81 -0.55
N ALA A 174 -14.33 -19.35 -1.48
CA ALA A 174 -14.56 -17.93 -1.72
C ALA A 174 -14.99 -17.17 -0.44
N ALA A 175 -15.79 -17.80 0.42
CA ALA A 175 -16.21 -17.22 1.70
C ALA A 175 -15.01 -16.93 2.63
N GLU A 176 -14.11 -17.89 2.83
CA GLU A 176 -12.91 -17.72 3.67
C GLU A 176 -11.95 -16.67 3.10
N LEU A 177 -11.84 -16.61 1.76
CA LEU A 177 -11.02 -15.61 1.09
C LEU A 177 -11.62 -14.19 1.23
N LEU A 178 -12.95 -14.07 1.17
CA LEU A 178 -13.65 -12.80 1.42
C LEU A 178 -13.49 -12.35 2.88
N GLU A 179 -13.58 -13.26 3.85
CA GLU A 179 -13.36 -12.94 5.26
C GLU A 179 -11.95 -12.40 5.52
N ALA A 180 -10.93 -13.02 4.93
CA ALA A 180 -9.57 -12.52 5.05
C ALA A 180 -9.36 -11.21 4.30
N PHE A 181 -9.98 -11.03 3.13
CA PHE A 181 -9.97 -9.75 2.44
C PHE A 181 -10.52 -8.64 3.35
N LEU A 182 -11.69 -8.84 3.97
CA LEU A 182 -12.28 -7.88 4.90
C LEU A 182 -11.37 -7.62 6.09
N THR A 183 -10.83 -8.69 6.70
CA THR A 183 -9.95 -8.62 7.88
C THR A 183 -8.67 -7.82 7.59
N HIS A 184 -8.06 -8.03 6.44
CA HIS A 184 -6.76 -7.43 6.13
C HIS A 184 -6.85 -6.07 5.45
N THR A 185 -7.97 -5.75 4.79
CA THR A 185 -8.15 -4.47 4.09
C THR A 185 -8.91 -3.42 4.90
N GLU A 186 -9.47 -3.80 6.05
CA GLU A 186 -10.39 -2.95 6.83
C GLU A 186 -11.62 -2.50 6.01
N CYS A 187 -11.95 -3.23 4.94
CA CYS A 187 -13.13 -2.95 4.12
C CYS A 187 -14.39 -3.33 4.88
N GLU A 188 -15.37 -2.42 4.92
CA GLU A 188 -16.64 -2.68 5.61
C GLU A 188 -17.42 -3.78 4.87
N PRO A 189 -17.97 -4.79 5.58
CA PRO A 189 -18.71 -5.90 4.95
C PRO A 189 -19.85 -5.43 4.05
N GLU A 190 -20.53 -4.34 4.41
CA GLU A 190 -21.65 -3.77 3.65
C GLU A 190 -21.24 -3.30 2.25
N ARG A 191 -19.95 -3.00 2.04
CA ARG A 191 -19.41 -2.58 0.75
C ARG A 191 -19.14 -3.76 -0.18
N VAL A 192 -19.16 -4.99 0.33
CA VAL A 192 -18.80 -6.20 -0.43
C VAL A 192 -20.05 -7.02 -0.70
N THR A 193 -20.39 -7.20 -1.98
CA THR A 193 -21.46 -8.08 -2.43
C THR A 193 -20.84 -9.35 -3.02
N PRO A 194 -20.94 -10.51 -2.36
CA PRO A 194 -20.41 -11.76 -2.88
C PRO A 194 -20.98 -12.07 -4.27
N ALA A 195 -20.14 -12.60 -5.15
CA ALA A 195 -20.60 -13.14 -6.41
C ALA A 195 -21.54 -14.30 -6.11
N ARG A 196 -22.70 -14.34 -6.78
CA ARG A 196 -23.55 -15.52 -6.68
C ARG A 196 -22.75 -16.70 -7.21
N SER A 197 -22.53 -17.72 -6.38
CA SER A 197 -22.02 -18.99 -6.85
C SER A 197 -22.93 -19.43 -7.98
N ALA A 198 -22.42 -19.53 -9.20
CA ALA A 198 -23.07 -20.33 -10.21
C ALA A 198 -23.19 -21.72 -9.58
N ARG A 199 -24.41 -22.13 -9.21
CA ARG A 199 -24.67 -23.52 -8.88
C ARG A 199 -24.30 -24.29 -10.14
N GLY A 200 -23.16 -24.96 -10.10
CA GLY A 200 -22.86 -26.04 -11.05
C GLY A 200 -23.81 -27.20 -10.81
#